data_AF-A0A9D6WHX8-F1
#
_entry.id   AF-A0A9D6WHX8-F1
#
_cell.length_a   1.000
_cell.length_b   1.000
_cell.length_c   1.000
_cell.angle_alpha   90.00
_cell.angle_beta   90.00
_cell.angle_gamma   90.00
#
_symmetry.space_group_name_H-M   'P 1'
#
loop_
_entity.id
_entity.type
_entity.pdbx_description
1 polymer ?
#
loop_
_entity_poly.entity_id
_entity_poly.type
_entity_poly.pdbx_seq_one_letter_code
_entity_poly.pdbx_strand_id
1 'polypeptide(L)'
;MDRNSIHERLGKRYWRRLLILLSIAFVSFFGWIIWSIGTAFPYERTTIVIAGDPVRIVSWNSVRKKVTILNVPADVRITGAQDVGLLPIGSLERLESLDGQKKDIYRRSLSLAFAVPIRGALRRGEPTQTVGEALAPSFSSLWATFPVKRSGISMALRFRLWWSLLWIRPDAIVEFDAVKLGMTNLIQLPDGSSARVLDPDTYDTRSAGLFELDGIRQEELRVRVINTTGVAGRGAAFARILSHAGFSVVALENDEDAQPNCSFQSNTGRPHHESKRFLEDTLGCRYLESTGTDADVDITVRLGSEELL
;
A
#
# COMPACT_ATOMS: atom_id res chain seq x y z
N MET A 1 3.17 33.81 -66.18
CA MET A 1 2.36 32.74 -65.56
C MET A 1 3.24 32.06 -64.54
N ASP A 2 3.04 32.38 -63.27
CA ASP A 2 4.08 32.31 -62.23
C ASP A 2 4.15 30.90 -61.60
N ARG A 3 5.17 30.12 -62.02
CA ARG A 3 5.40 28.74 -61.56
C ARG A 3 5.59 28.63 -60.05
N ASN A 4 6.00 29.73 -59.39
CA ASN A 4 6.17 29.76 -57.94
C ASN A 4 4.83 29.71 -57.18
N SER A 5 3.75 30.21 -57.77
CA SER A 5 2.43 30.26 -57.09
C SER A 5 1.73 28.90 -56.97
N ILE A 6 2.08 27.91 -57.81
CA ILE A 6 1.45 26.58 -57.82
C ILE A 6 2.07 25.68 -56.75
N HIS A 7 3.39 25.73 -56.57
CA HIS A 7 4.08 24.99 -55.50
C HIS A 7 3.65 25.46 -54.10
N GLU A 8 3.41 26.76 -53.93
CA GLU A 8 2.98 27.33 -52.66
C GLU A 8 1.56 26.87 -52.25
N ARG A 9 0.64 26.74 -53.21
CA ARG A 9 -0.73 26.26 -52.94
C ARG A 9 -0.80 24.76 -52.67
N LEU A 10 0.05 23.96 -53.33
CA LEU A 10 0.13 22.51 -53.09
C LEU A 10 0.74 22.20 -51.72
N GLY A 11 1.81 22.92 -51.33
CA GLY A 11 2.43 22.80 -50.02
C GLY A 11 1.48 23.10 -48.87
N LYS A 12 0.67 24.17 -49.00
CA LYS A 12 -0.28 24.60 -47.95
C LYS A 12 -1.40 23.60 -47.68
N ARG A 13 -1.88 22.88 -48.71
CA ARG A 13 -2.89 21.81 -48.55
C ARG A 13 -2.31 20.57 -47.89
N TYR A 14 -1.08 20.20 -48.23
CA TYR A 14 -0.40 19.06 -47.61
C TYR A 14 -0.12 19.30 -46.13
N TRP A 15 0.37 20.50 -45.79
CA TRP A 15 0.64 20.89 -44.40
C TRP A 15 -0.61 20.91 -43.52
N ARG A 16 -1.76 21.38 -44.04
CA ARG A 16 -3.03 21.32 -43.30
C ARG A 16 -3.46 19.88 -43.01
N ARG A 17 -3.31 18.96 -43.98
CA ARG A 17 -3.64 17.54 -43.76
C ARG A 17 -2.70 16.90 -42.74
N LEU A 18 -1.41 17.22 -42.79
CA LEU A 18 -0.42 16.73 -41.82
C LEU A 18 -0.75 17.19 -40.40
N LEU A 19 -1.08 18.47 -40.21
CA LEU A 19 -1.46 19.00 -38.89
C LEU A 19 -2.72 18.34 -38.33
N ILE A 20 -3.72 18.09 -39.19
CA ILE A 20 -4.94 17.37 -38.76
C ILE A 20 -4.60 15.94 -38.34
N LEU A 21 -3.80 15.22 -39.11
CA LEU A 21 -3.38 13.85 -38.75
C LEU A 21 -2.57 13.83 -37.45
N LEU A 22 -1.65 14.77 -37.25
CA LEU A 22 -0.90 14.91 -36.00
C LEU A 22 -1.82 15.20 -34.82
N SER A 23 -2.84 16.07 -35.00
CA SER A 23 -3.80 16.37 -33.94
C SER A 23 -4.65 15.15 -33.56
N ILE A 24 -5.09 14.35 -34.55
CA ILE A 24 -5.85 13.12 -34.30
C ILE A 24 -4.96 12.09 -33.61
N ALA A 25 -3.73 11.89 -34.09
CA ALA A 25 -2.78 10.98 -33.46
C ALA A 25 -2.49 11.40 -32.01
N PHE A 26 -2.33 12.69 -31.76
CA PHE A 26 -2.15 13.25 -30.42
C PHE A 26 -3.36 12.98 -29.52
N VAL A 27 -4.58 13.28 -29.97
CA VAL A 27 -5.81 13.03 -29.19
C VAL A 27 -6.00 11.54 -28.92
N SER A 28 -5.77 10.67 -29.91
CA SER A 28 -5.88 9.21 -29.73
C SER A 28 -4.81 8.68 -28.76
N PHE A 29 -3.58 9.17 -28.85
CA PHE A 29 -2.50 8.79 -27.94
C PHE A 29 -2.81 9.24 -26.50
N PHE A 30 -3.26 10.48 -26.32
CA PHE A 30 -3.67 10.98 -25.00
C PHE A 30 -4.93 10.29 -24.47
N GLY A 31 -5.90 9.99 -25.33
CA GLY A 31 -7.09 9.22 -24.96
C GLY A 31 -6.73 7.80 -24.52
N TRP A 32 -5.82 7.14 -25.23
CA TRP A 32 -5.29 5.83 -24.84
C TRP A 32 -4.49 5.90 -23.53
N ILE A 33 -3.67 6.93 -23.33
CA ILE A 33 -2.97 7.17 -22.06
C ILE A 33 -3.98 7.35 -20.92
N ILE A 34 -4.99 8.22 -21.06
CA ILE A 34 -5.99 8.46 -20.02
C ILE A 34 -6.79 7.19 -19.73
N TRP A 35 -7.20 6.46 -20.77
CA TRP A 35 -7.94 5.21 -20.62
C TRP A 35 -7.11 4.12 -19.96
N SER A 36 -5.88 3.90 -20.44
CA SER A 36 -4.96 2.90 -19.86
C SER A 36 -4.62 3.22 -18.42
N ILE A 37 -4.41 4.51 -18.09
CA ILE A 37 -4.25 4.99 -16.72
C ILE A 37 -5.51 4.68 -15.90
N GLY A 38 -6.71 4.98 -16.42
CA GLY A 38 -8.00 4.68 -15.80
C GLY A 38 -8.19 3.21 -15.43
N THR A 39 -7.82 2.30 -16.33
CA THR A 39 -7.85 0.85 -16.09
C THR A 39 -6.70 0.34 -15.22
N ALA A 40 -5.61 1.10 -15.13
CA ALA A 40 -4.44 0.79 -14.29
C ALA A 40 -4.59 1.22 -12.82
N PHE A 41 -5.79 1.66 -12.40
CA PHE A 41 -6.11 1.98 -11.01
C PHE A 41 -6.93 0.90 -10.31
N PRO A 42 -6.52 -0.37 -10.32
CA PRO A 42 -7.48 -1.37 -9.92
C PRO A 42 -7.61 -1.27 -8.36
N TYR A 43 -6.57 -0.88 -7.62
CA TYR A 43 -6.62 -0.88 -6.14
C TYR A 43 -7.49 0.24 -5.56
N GLU A 44 -8.46 -0.16 -4.75
CA GLU A 44 -9.26 0.74 -3.92
C GLU A 44 -8.39 1.49 -2.90
N ARG A 45 -7.38 0.83 -2.32
CA ARG A 45 -6.48 1.45 -1.34
C ARG A 45 -5.02 1.23 -1.64
N THR A 46 -4.19 2.20 -1.29
CA THR A 46 -2.74 2.12 -1.44
C THR A 46 -2.09 2.79 -0.24
N THR A 47 -1.30 2.03 0.51
CA THR A 47 -0.57 2.54 1.67
C THR A 47 0.92 2.59 1.36
N ILE A 48 1.52 3.73 1.66
CA ILE A 48 2.96 3.96 1.59
C ILE A 48 3.46 4.49 2.94
N VAL A 49 4.74 4.31 3.20
CA VAL A 49 5.40 4.92 4.34
C VAL A 49 6.36 5.99 3.87
N ILE A 50 6.37 7.11 4.56
CA ILE A 50 7.37 8.15 4.41
C ILE A 50 8.23 8.10 5.67
N ALA A 51 9.46 7.64 5.51
CA ALA A 51 10.44 7.58 6.58
C ALA A 51 10.92 8.98 6.96
N GLY A 52 11.20 9.17 8.25
CA GLY A 52 11.55 10.45 8.86
C GLY A 52 11.13 10.47 10.32
N ASP A 53 11.16 11.65 10.93
CA ASP A 53 10.62 11.87 12.28
C ASP A 53 9.65 13.06 12.24
N PRO A 54 8.32 12.83 12.34
CA PRO A 54 7.67 11.53 12.51
C PRO A 54 7.69 10.69 11.22
N VAL A 55 7.63 9.37 11.39
CA VAL A 55 7.31 8.39 10.34
C VAL A 55 5.84 8.54 9.97
N ARG A 56 5.54 8.64 8.69
CA ARG A 56 4.15 8.84 8.22
C ARG A 56 3.69 7.66 7.42
N ILE A 57 2.62 7.00 7.88
CA ILE A 57 1.92 5.98 7.12
C ILE A 57 0.78 6.67 6.38
N VAL A 58 0.92 6.81 5.07
CA VAL A 58 -0.04 7.50 4.21
C VAL A 58 -0.85 6.45 3.47
N SER A 59 -2.14 6.35 3.79
CA SER A 59 -3.08 5.47 3.11
C SER A 59 -4.05 6.27 2.27
N TRP A 60 -4.07 5.96 0.99
CA TRP A 60 -4.95 6.58 0.01
C TRP A 60 -6.09 5.63 -0.33
N ASN A 61 -7.35 6.06 -0.20
CA ASN A 61 -8.51 5.38 -0.77
C ASN A 61 -8.99 6.10 -2.04
N SER A 62 -8.90 5.43 -3.20
CA SER A 62 -9.22 5.97 -4.52
C SER A 62 -10.72 6.08 -4.78
N VAL A 63 -11.52 5.19 -4.19
CA VAL A 63 -12.98 5.16 -4.32
C VAL A 63 -13.60 6.34 -3.55
N ARG A 64 -13.22 6.51 -2.28
CA ARG A 64 -13.69 7.61 -1.42
C ARG A 64 -12.95 8.93 -1.63
N LYS A 65 -11.87 8.95 -2.43
CA LYS A 65 -10.96 10.09 -2.61
C LYS A 65 -10.47 10.66 -1.26
N LYS A 66 -10.19 9.78 -0.31
CA LYS A 66 -9.80 10.13 1.06
C LYS A 66 -8.34 9.75 1.31
N VAL A 67 -7.61 10.62 2.00
CA VAL A 67 -6.26 10.31 2.47
C VAL A 67 -6.24 10.28 3.98
N THR A 68 -5.71 9.19 4.52
CA THR A 68 -5.46 9.02 5.94
C THR A 68 -3.97 9.03 6.18
N ILE A 69 -3.49 9.94 7.02
CA ILE A 69 -2.09 10.05 7.41
C ILE A 69 -2.00 9.68 8.90
N LEU A 70 -1.25 8.63 9.21
CA LEU A 70 -0.91 8.27 10.58
C LEU A 70 0.54 8.68 10.85
N ASN A 71 0.71 9.66 11.74
CA ASN A 71 2.01 10.12 12.21
C ASN A 71 2.44 9.27 13.41
N VAL A 72 3.61 8.65 13.31
CA VAL A 72 4.22 7.82 14.35
C VAL A 72 5.62 8.35 14.62
N PRO A 73 5.97 8.72 15.86
CA PRO A 73 7.33 9.12 16.19
C PRO A 73 8.36 8.02 15.88
N ALA A 74 9.55 8.40 15.42
CA ALA A 74 10.57 7.43 15.00
C ALA A 74 11.16 6.60 16.16
N ASP A 75 11.01 7.08 17.40
CA ASP A 75 11.45 6.43 18.64
C ASP A 75 10.48 5.35 19.15
N VAL A 76 9.25 5.29 18.61
CA VAL A 76 8.31 4.21 18.90
C VAL A 76 8.92 2.88 18.49
N ARG A 77 8.93 1.93 19.42
CA ARG A 77 9.41 0.58 19.20
C ARG A 77 8.29 -0.32 18.73
N ILE A 78 8.60 -1.14 17.73
CA ILE A 78 7.72 -2.17 17.18
C ILE A 78 8.48 -3.49 17.10
N THR A 79 7.75 -4.59 17.08
CA THR A 79 8.33 -5.90 16.81
C THR A 79 8.73 -5.98 15.34
N GLY A 80 10.03 -6.18 15.07
CA GLY A 80 10.55 -6.35 13.73
C GLY A 80 10.09 -7.66 13.10
N ALA A 81 9.93 -7.64 11.78
CA ALA A 81 9.78 -8.87 11.00
C ALA A 81 11.03 -9.75 11.13
N GLN A 82 10.88 -11.06 10.90
CA GLN A 82 11.99 -12.04 10.96
C GLN A 82 12.69 -12.11 12.33
N ASP A 83 11.92 -12.00 13.41
CA ASP A 83 12.39 -12.23 14.79
C ASP A 83 13.53 -11.29 15.23
N VAL A 84 13.64 -10.11 14.61
CA VAL A 84 14.65 -9.09 14.96
C VAL A 84 14.37 -8.42 16.33
N GLY A 85 13.23 -8.75 16.94
CA GLY A 85 12.84 -8.28 18.27
C GLY A 85 12.28 -6.86 18.26
N LEU A 86 12.26 -6.24 19.44
CA LEU A 86 11.63 -4.94 19.66
C LEU A 86 12.61 -3.80 19.34
N LEU A 87 12.42 -3.13 18.20
CA LEU A 87 13.31 -2.06 17.71
C LEU A 87 12.56 -0.74 17.45
N PRO A 88 13.20 0.42 17.66
CA PRO A 88 12.67 1.70 17.20
C PRO A 88 12.46 1.69 15.69
N ILE A 89 11.36 2.30 15.21
CA ILE A 89 11.06 2.36 13.78
C ILE A 89 12.21 3.00 12.99
N GLY A 90 12.79 4.09 13.50
CA GLY A 90 13.93 4.76 12.86
C GLY A 90 15.18 3.86 12.73
N SER A 91 15.36 2.89 13.64
CA SER A 91 16.46 1.92 13.57
C SER A 91 16.22 0.85 12.50
N LEU A 92 14.96 0.43 12.30
CA LEU A 92 14.61 -0.54 11.25
C LEU A 92 14.91 0.00 9.85
N GLU A 93 14.69 1.29 9.61
CA GLU A 93 15.05 1.94 8.34
C GLU A 93 16.56 1.89 8.10
N ARG A 94 17.36 2.19 9.13
CA ARG A 94 18.82 2.15 9.05
C ARG A 94 19.31 0.72 8.82
N LEU A 95 18.72 -0.26 9.50
CA LEU A 95 19.08 -1.67 9.35
C LEU A 95 18.93 -2.14 7.90
N GLU A 96 17.80 -1.82 7.26
CA GLU A 96 17.56 -2.14 5.85
C GLU A 96 18.60 -1.49 4.92
N SER A 97 19.11 -0.30 5.27
CA SER A 97 20.13 0.38 4.47
C SER A 97 21.54 -0.21 4.59
N LEU A 98 21.83 -0.88 5.71
CA LEU A 98 23.14 -1.48 6.00
C LEU A 98 23.23 -2.91 5.49
N ASP A 99 22.19 -3.70 5.74
CA ASP A 99 22.18 -5.14 5.52
C ASP A 99 21.53 -5.46 4.17
N GLY A 100 22.12 -5.04 3.05
CA GLY A 100 21.51 -5.12 1.70
C GLY A 100 20.95 -6.50 1.25
N GLN A 101 21.12 -7.55 2.05
CA GLN A 101 20.46 -8.85 1.96
C GLN A 101 19.01 -8.85 2.50
N LYS A 102 18.69 -8.08 3.56
CA LYS A 102 17.35 -7.98 4.17
C LYS A 102 16.51 -6.86 3.56
N LYS A 103 16.36 -6.91 2.24
CA LYS A 103 15.46 -6.01 1.51
C LYS A 103 14.04 -6.14 2.09
N ASP A 104 13.36 -5.02 2.27
CA ASP A 104 11.99 -4.91 2.77
C ASP A 104 11.75 -5.17 4.27
N ILE A 105 12.78 -5.39 5.10
CA ILE A 105 12.55 -5.61 6.54
C ILE A 105 11.81 -4.45 7.19
N TYR A 106 12.13 -3.21 6.80
CA TYR A 106 11.46 -2.01 7.30
C TYR A 106 9.97 -2.00 6.94
N ARG A 107 9.67 -2.21 5.65
CA ARG A 107 8.32 -2.25 5.10
C ARG A 107 7.48 -3.35 5.74
N ARG A 108 8.03 -4.57 5.82
CA ARG A 108 7.37 -5.74 6.42
C ARG A 108 7.10 -5.53 7.91
N SER A 109 8.10 -5.06 8.67
CA SER A 109 7.93 -4.81 10.11
C SER A 109 6.80 -3.82 10.38
N LEU A 110 6.75 -2.72 9.61
CA LEU A 110 5.67 -1.75 9.73
C LEU A 110 4.33 -2.35 9.32
N SER A 111 4.30 -3.17 8.27
CA SER A 111 3.06 -3.74 7.78
C SER A 111 2.44 -4.71 8.79
N LEU A 112 3.28 -5.50 9.47
CA LEU A 112 2.86 -6.40 10.54
C LEU A 112 2.48 -5.63 11.82
N ALA A 113 3.25 -4.62 12.21
CA ALA A 113 2.99 -3.84 13.41
C ALA A 113 1.65 -3.09 13.32
N PHE A 114 1.43 -2.42 12.19
CA PHE A 114 0.25 -1.62 11.92
C PHE A 114 -0.86 -2.39 11.21
N ALA A 115 -0.74 -3.70 11.01
CA ALA A 115 -1.75 -4.52 10.35
C ALA A 115 -2.29 -3.95 9.02
N VAL A 116 -1.45 -3.25 8.25
CA VAL A 116 -1.84 -2.60 6.98
C VAL A 116 -0.82 -2.97 5.91
N PRO A 117 -1.24 -3.39 4.70
CA PRO A 117 -0.31 -3.74 3.64
C PRO A 117 0.41 -2.49 3.10
N ILE A 118 1.71 -2.41 3.36
CA ILE A 118 2.55 -1.28 2.89
C ILE A 118 3.22 -1.67 1.58
N ARG A 119 2.91 -0.92 0.51
CA ARG A 119 3.42 -1.19 -0.84
C ARG A 119 4.78 -0.60 -1.13
N GLY A 120 5.20 0.37 -0.33
CA GLY A 120 6.51 0.98 -0.53
C GLY A 120 6.85 1.98 0.55
N ALA A 121 8.14 2.26 0.64
CA ALA A 121 8.71 3.26 1.52
C ALA A 121 9.41 4.35 0.70
N LEU A 122 9.10 5.61 1.02
CA LEU A 122 9.81 6.79 0.58
C LEU A 122 10.78 7.19 1.69
N ARG A 123 12.06 7.28 1.36
CA ARG A 123 13.07 7.83 2.27
C ARG A 123 13.19 9.32 1.99
N ARG A 124 13.03 10.15 3.03
CA ARG A 124 13.20 11.59 2.90
C ARG A 124 14.69 11.91 2.81
N GLY A 125 15.12 12.51 1.70
CA GLY A 125 16.42 13.16 1.62
C GLY A 125 16.33 14.51 2.31
N GLU A 126 16.86 14.62 3.52
CA GLU A 126 16.93 15.82 4.38
C GLU A 126 15.57 16.52 4.70
N PRO A 127 15.44 17.15 5.88
CA PRO A 127 14.15 17.60 6.40
C PRO A 127 13.71 18.91 5.72
N THR A 128 12.92 18.81 4.65
CA THR A 128 12.23 19.98 4.06
C THR A 128 10.75 19.94 4.40
N GLN A 129 10.38 20.74 5.42
CA GLN A 129 9.07 21.32 5.76
C GLN A 129 7.81 20.43 5.67
N THR A 130 6.72 20.90 6.26
CA THR A 130 5.50 20.15 6.58
C THR A 130 4.84 19.52 5.35
N VAL A 131 4.24 18.33 5.51
CA VAL A 131 3.59 17.60 4.41
C VAL A 131 2.43 18.41 3.80
N GLY A 132 1.74 19.24 4.59
CA GLY A 132 0.75 20.18 4.06
C GLY A 132 1.31 21.20 3.06
N GLU A 133 2.57 21.63 3.22
CA GLU A 133 3.26 22.52 2.27
C GLU A 133 3.88 21.74 1.09
N ALA A 134 4.34 20.51 1.33
CA ALA A 134 4.84 19.63 0.27
C ALA A 134 3.74 19.05 -0.63
N LEU A 135 2.50 18.95 -0.13
CA LEU A 135 1.30 18.56 -0.87
C LEU A 135 0.62 19.75 -1.56
N ALA A 136 1.14 20.98 -1.38
CA ALA A 136 0.67 22.12 -2.16
C ALA A 136 0.91 21.83 -3.66
N PRO A 137 -0.07 22.13 -4.54
CA PRO A 137 -0.12 21.64 -5.92
C PRO A 137 0.88 22.32 -6.87
N SER A 138 1.96 22.94 -6.36
CA SER A 138 2.99 23.48 -7.22
C SER A 138 3.74 22.33 -7.90
N PHE A 139 3.53 22.19 -9.21
CA PHE A 139 4.15 21.20 -10.09
C PHE A 139 5.67 21.03 -9.87
N SER A 140 6.39 22.08 -9.43
CA SER A 140 7.84 22.04 -9.20
C SER A 140 8.27 21.34 -7.90
N SER A 141 7.50 21.42 -6.80
CA SER A 141 7.92 20.89 -5.48
C SER A 141 7.80 19.36 -5.39
N LEU A 142 6.75 18.80 -5.99
CA LEU A 142 6.54 17.35 -6.09
C LEU A 142 7.61 16.71 -7.00
N TRP A 143 7.85 17.24 -8.20
CA TRP A 143 8.91 16.71 -9.07
C TRP A 143 10.33 16.90 -8.50
N ALA A 144 10.59 17.97 -7.74
CA ALA A 144 11.85 18.18 -7.05
C ALA A 144 12.08 17.22 -5.87
N THR A 145 11.02 16.65 -5.28
CA THR A 145 11.11 15.58 -4.26
C THR A 145 11.16 14.18 -4.85
N PHE A 146 10.96 14.00 -6.17
CA PHE A 146 11.02 12.72 -6.85
C PHE A 146 12.38 12.24 -7.43
N PRO A 147 13.52 12.99 -7.45
CA PRO A 147 14.80 12.43 -7.85
C PRO A 147 15.42 11.61 -6.70
N VAL A 148 14.63 10.75 -6.05
CA VAL A 148 15.13 9.82 -5.04
C VAL A 148 15.59 8.57 -5.77
N LYS A 149 16.90 8.48 -6.04
CA LYS A 149 17.57 7.28 -6.60
C LYS A 149 17.41 6.00 -5.74
N ARG A 150 16.69 6.06 -4.61
CA ARG A 150 16.56 4.97 -3.61
C ARG A 150 15.13 4.74 -3.09
N SER A 151 14.07 5.16 -3.77
CA SER A 151 12.71 4.76 -3.37
C SER A 151 12.35 3.41 -3.99
N GLY A 152 12.00 2.41 -3.17
CA GLY A 152 11.53 1.09 -3.59
C GLY A 152 10.15 1.08 -4.28
N ILE A 153 9.69 2.23 -4.75
CA ILE A 153 8.40 2.45 -5.38
C ILE A 153 8.57 2.49 -6.89
N SER A 154 7.77 1.69 -7.61
CA SER A 154 7.75 1.64 -9.07
C SER A 154 7.35 2.99 -9.67
N MET A 155 7.86 3.32 -10.86
CA MET A 155 7.55 4.60 -11.54
C MET A 155 6.04 4.78 -11.76
N ALA A 156 5.34 3.69 -12.10
CA ALA A 156 3.89 3.68 -12.25
C ALA A 156 3.17 4.06 -10.94
N LEU A 157 3.61 3.51 -9.80
CA LEU A 157 3.03 3.82 -8.49
C LEU A 157 3.30 5.29 -8.09
N ARG A 158 4.47 5.85 -8.43
CA ARG A 158 4.77 7.27 -8.20
C ARG A 158 3.85 8.18 -9.00
N PHE A 159 3.74 7.94 -10.30
CA PHE A 159 2.85 8.71 -11.18
C PHE A 159 1.40 8.61 -10.71
N ARG A 160 0.97 7.42 -10.26
CA ARG A 160 -0.35 7.20 -9.68
C ARG A 160 -0.58 8.04 -8.43
N LEU A 161 0.35 8.04 -7.48
CA LEU A 161 0.23 8.84 -6.26
C LEU A 161 0.18 10.33 -6.58
N TRP A 162 1.03 10.79 -7.52
CA TRP A 162 0.99 12.18 -7.98
C TRP A 162 -0.35 12.55 -8.61
N TRP A 163 -0.82 11.73 -9.57
CA TRP A 163 -2.10 11.97 -10.24
C TRP A 163 -3.24 11.98 -9.23
N SER A 164 -3.26 11.02 -8.30
CA SER A 164 -4.32 10.96 -7.29
C SER A 164 -4.30 12.22 -6.42
N LEU A 165 -3.13 12.63 -5.91
CA LEU A 165 -2.97 13.84 -5.09
C LEU A 165 -3.52 15.11 -5.75
N LEU A 166 -3.41 15.26 -7.07
CA LEU A 166 -3.96 16.43 -7.79
C LEU A 166 -5.49 16.55 -7.70
N TRP A 167 -6.19 15.45 -7.44
CA TRP A 167 -7.65 15.40 -7.40
C TRP A 167 -8.22 15.27 -5.98
N ILE A 168 -7.39 15.28 -4.93
CA ILE A 168 -7.92 15.35 -3.55
C ILE A 168 -8.37 16.77 -3.28
N ARG A 169 -9.51 16.87 -2.60
CA ARG A 169 -9.85 18.08 -1.90
C ARG A 169 -9.11 18.15 -0.55
N PRO A 170 -8.61 19.32 -0.12
CA PRO A 170 -7.90 19.45 1.16
C PRO A 170 -8.67 18.92 2.38
N ASP A 171 -10.00 19.03 2.37
CA ASP A 171 -10.90 18.54 3.43
C ASP A 171 -10.99 17.00 3.52
N ALA A 172 -10.54 16.28 2.49
CA ALA A 172 -10.53 14.81 2.51
C ALA A 172 -9.20 14.22 3.05
N ILE A 173 -8.27 15.07 3.52
CA ILE A 173 -7.05 14.67 4.19
C ILE A 173 -7.31 14.65 5.70
N VAL A 174 -7.16 13.47 6.31
CA VAL A 174 -7.32 13.28 7.75
C VAL A 174 -5.99 12.85 8.34
N GLU A 175 -5.52 13.59 9.33
CA GLU A 175 -4.27 13.31 10.03
C GLU A 175 -4.53 12.80 11.44
N PHE A 176 -3.81 11.76 11.81
CA PHE A 176 -3.83 11.13 13.12
C PHE A 176 -2.42 11.12 13.69
N ASP A 177 -2.32 11.21 15.02
CA ASP A 177 -1.08 11.12 15.76
C ASP A 177 -1.20 9.93 16.71
N ALA A 178 -0.36 8.92 16.50
CA ALA A 178 -0.44 7.65 17.22
C ALA A 178 -0.30 7.84 18.74
N VAL A 179 0.51 8.79 19.18
CA VAL A 179 0.74 9.05 20.61
C VAL A 179 -0.46 9.77 21.20
N LYS A 180 -0.98 10.79 20.52
CA LYS A 180 -2.17 11.53 21.01
C LYS A 180 -3.42 10.65 21.09
N LEU A 181 -3.50 9.62 20.24
CA LEU A 181 -4.59 8.64 20.26
C LEU A 181 -4.38 7.51 21.28
N GLY A 182 -3.26 7.52 22.02
CA GLY A 182 -2.95 6.49 23.02
C GLY A 182 -2.65 5.12 22.41
N MET A 183 -2.21 5.04 21.15
CA MET A 183 -1.85 3.77 20.50
C MET A 183 -0.49 3.23 20.96
N THR A 184 0.20 3.94 21.86
CA THR A 184 1.53 3.60 22.35
C THR A 184 1.56 3.58 23.87
N ASN A 185 2.23 2.59 24.45
CA ASN A 185 2.47 2.47 25.88
C ASN A 185 3.92 2.84 26.22
N LEU A 186 4.13 3.42 27.40
CA LEU A 186 5.47 3.62 27.96
C LEU A 186 5.87 2.36 28.73
N ILE A 187 6.98 1.74 28.34
CA ILE A 187 7.61 0.65 29.08
C ILE A 187 8.91 1.13 29.69
N GLN A 188 9.28 0.55 30.83
CA GLN A 188 10.60 0.73 31.41
C GLN A 188 11.51 -0.42 30.96
N LEU A 189 12.65 -0.07 30.40
CA LEU A 189 13.68 -1.00 29.95
C LEU A 189 14.52 -1.48 31.14
N PRO A 190 15.26 -2.60 31.00
CA PRO A 190 16.12 -3.13 32.07
C PRO A 190 17.20 -2.17 32.57
N ASP A 191 17.59 -1.19 31.75
CA ASP A 191 18.54 -0.14 32.09
C ASP A 191 17.90 1.03 32.88
N GLY A 192 16.60 0.93 33.19
CA GLY A 192 15.83 1.96 33.89
C GLY A 192 15.31 3.08 32.97
N SER A 193 15.68 3.10 31.70
CA SER A 193 15.19 4.09 30.73
C SER A 193 13.74 3.79 30.32
N SER A 194 13.01 4.82 29.87
CA SER A 194 11.64 4.64 29.34
C SER A 194 11.66 4.59 27.82
N ALA A 195 10.90 3.68 27.23
CA ALA A 195 10.66 3.66 25.79
C ALA A 195 9.17 3.55 25.45
N ARG A 196 8.78 4.14 24.32
CA ARG A 196 7.44 4.00 23.77
C ARG A 196 7.36 2.74 22.92
N VAL A 197 6.33 1.93 23.14
CA VAL A 197 6.05 0.70 22.39
C VAL A 197 4.66 0.80 21.81
N LEU A 198 4.50 0.39 20.55
CA LEU A 198 3.18 0.28 19.94
C LEU A 198 2.38 -0.81 20.65
N ASP A 199 1.17 -0.47 21.08
CA ASP A 199 0.21 -1.43 21.63
C ASP A 199 -0.70 -1.94 20.50
N PRO A 200 -0.56 -3.21 20.06
CA PRO A 200 -1.33 -3.74 18.95
C PRO A 200 -2.85 -3.70 19.17
N ASP A 201 -3.31 -4.01 20.39
CA ASP A 201 -4.73 -4.15 20.70
C ASP A 201 -5.40 -2.78 20.74
N THR A 202 -4.74 -1.82 21.38
CA THR A 202 -5.20 -0.42 21.39
C THR A 202 -5.14 0.19 20.00
N TYR A 203 -4.08 -0.09 19.23
CA TYR A 203 -3.98 0.33 17.84
C TYR A 203 -5.16 -0.21 17.00
N ASP A 204 -5.41 -1.51 17.05
CA ASP A 204 -6.47 -2.17 16.27
C ASP A 204 -7.85 -1.58 16.59
N THR A 205 -8.13 -1.39 17.88
CA THR A 205 -9.40 -0.78 18.33
C THR A 205 -9.55 0.66 17.84
N ARG A 206 -8.47 1.46 17.89
CA ARG A 206 -8.51 2.89 17.53
C ARG A 206 -8.44 3.15 16.03
N SER A 207 -7.92 2.20 15.26
CA SER A 207 -7.76 2.32 13.81
C SER A 207 -8.75 1.47 13.00
N ALA A 208 -9.65 0.74 13.67
CA ALA A 208 -10.80 0.09 13.05
C ALA A 208 -11.56 1.07 12.13
N GLY A 209 -11.92 0.62 10.92
CA GLY A 209 -12.54 1.47 9.90
C GLY A 209 -11.62 2.46 9.18
N LEU A 210 -10.41 2.75 9.70
CA LEU A 210 -9.52 3.72 9.04
C LEU A 210 -8.89 3.14 7.76
N PHE A 211 -8.53 1.86 7.79
CA PHE A 211 -7.79 1.17 6.73
C PHE A 211 -8.59 0.14 5.91
N GLU A 212 -9.89 0.02 6.18
CA GLU A 212 -10.79 -0.92 5.52
C GLU A 212 -10.95 -0.66 4.01
N LEU A 213 -11.15 -1.74 3.26
CA LEU A 213 -11.54 -1.72 1.86
C LEU A 213 -13.06 -1.92 1.80
N ASP A 214 -13.78 -0.93 1.29
CA ASP A 214 -15.24 -0.97 1.24
C ASP A 214 -15.73 -2.15 0.41
N GLY A 215 -15.04 -2.43 -0.71
CA GLY A 215 -15.36 -3.56 -1.56
C GLY A 215 -15.30 -4.89 -0.82
N ILE A 216 -14.28 -5.10 0.01
CA ILE A 216 -14.14 -6.32 0.82
C ILE A 216 -15.17 -6.34 1.95
N ARG A 217 -15.37 -5.21 2.63
CA ARG A 217 -16.33 -5.13 3.75
C ARG A 217 -17.76 -5.43 3.30
N GLN A 218 -18.14 -4.98 2.10
CA GLN A 218 -19.46 -5.24 1.49
C GLN A 218 -19.67 -6.70 1.09
N GLU A 219 -18.59 -7.47 0.90
CA GLU A 219 -18.69 -8.90 0.60
C GLU A 219 -18.99 -9.73 1.85
N GLU A 220 -18.84 -9.16 3.07
CA GLU A 220 -19.17 -9.80 4.36
C GLU A 220 -18.56 -11.20 4.58
N LEU A 221 -17.39 -11.46 3.99
CA LEU A 221 -16.80 -12.79 3.96
C LEU A 221 -16.18 -13.22 5.29
N ARG A 222 -16.51 -14.45 5.68
CA ARG A 222 -15.88 -15.16 6.79
C ARG A 222 -14.63 -15.88 6.33
N VAL A 223 -13.51 -15.59 6.97
CA VAL A 223 -12.20 -16.13 6.59
C VAL A 223 -11.63 -17.01 7.70
N ARG A 224 -11.14 -18.18 7.32
CA ARG A 224 -10.25 -19.02 8.14
C ARG A 224 -8.81 -18.79 7.69
N VAL A 225 -7.91 -18.56 8.65
CA VAL A 225 -6.47 -18.45 8.41
C VAL A 225 -5.78 -19.68 8.98
N ILE A 226 -5.08 -20.42 8.12
CA ILE A 226 -4.29 -21.60 8.49
C ILE A 226 -2.82 -21.24 8.33
N ASN A 227 -2.09 -21.25 9.44
CA ASN A 227 -0.66 -20.99 9.47
C ASN A 227 0.12 -22.28 9.25
N THR A 228 0.72 -22.43 8.06
CA THR A 228 1.59 -23.59 7.74
C THR A 228 3.08 -23.21 7.78
N THR A 229 3.44 -22.03 8.29
CA THR A 229 4.84 -21.57 8.23
C THR A 229 5.74 -22.18 9.30
N GLY A 230 5.18 -22.89 10.28
CA GLY A 230 5.90 -23.38 11.47
C GLY A 230 6.37 -22.28 12.43
N VAL A 231 5.97 -21.03 12.22
CA VAL A 231 6.39 -19.89 13.06
C VAL A 231 5.18 -19.36 13.82
N ALA A 232 5.29 -19.35 15.15
CA ALA A 232 4.24 -18.87 16.03
C ALA A 232 3.92 -17.39 15.77
N GLY A 233 2.64 -17.02 15.90
CA GLY A 233 2.18 -15.63 15.78
C GLY A 233 2.03 -15.11 14.34
N ARG A 234 2.59 -15.79 13.32
CA ARG A 234 2.45 -15.37 11.91
C ARG A 234 1.00 -15.40 11.43
N GLY A 235 0.26 -16.46 11.76
CA GLY A 235 -1.18 -16.55 11.49
C GLY A 235 -1.97 -15.39 12.11
N ALA A 236 -1.66 -15.03 13.36
CA ALA A 236 -2.31 -13.91 14.06
C ALA A 236 -2.00 -12.56 13.41
N ALA A 237 -0.74 -12.31 13.03
CA ALA A 237 -0.37 -11.07 12.36
C ALA A 237 -1.06 -10.93 10.99
N PHE A 238 -1.16 -12.02 10.22
CA PHE A 238 -1.88 -12.03 8.95
C PHE A 238 -3.38 -11.84 9.12
N ALA A 239 -3.98 -12.52 10.10
CA ALA A 239 -5.39 -12.35 10.45
C ALA A 239 -5.70 -10.88 10.80
N ARG A 240 -4.82 -10.20 11.55
CA ARG A 240 -4.97 -8.77 11.82
C ARG A 240 -4.99 -7.94 10.53
N ILE A 241 -4.09 -8.22 9.59
CA ILE A 241 -4.07 -7.54 8.27
C ILE A 241 -5.39 -7.75 7.52
N LEU A 242 -5.92 -8.98 7.50
CA LEU A 242 -7.20 -9.28 6.88
C LEU A 242 -8.36 -8.55 7.57
N SER A 243 -8.41 -8.56 8.89
CA SER A 243 -9.45 -7.87 9.66
C SER A 243 -9.44 -6.36 9.38
N HIS A 244 -8.27 -5.74 9.34
CA HIS A 244 -8.12 -4.31 8.99
C HIS A 244 -8.47 -4.00 7.53
N ALA A 245 -8.32 -4.98 6.63
CA ALA A 245 -8.77 -4.86 5.26
C ALA A 245 -10.30 -4.95 5.12
N GLY A 246 -11.00 -5.50 6.13
CA GLY A 246 -12.47 -5.59 6.17
C GLY A 246 -13.04 -7.02 6.24
N PHE A 247 -12.18 -8.05 6.21
CA PHE A 247 -12.60 -9.44 6.33
C PHE A 247 -13.07 -9.77 7.76
N SER A 248 -13.99 -10.74 7.89
CA SER A 248 -14.36 -11.30 9.18
C SER A 248 -13.56 -12.57 9.45
N VAL A 249 -12.43 -12.48 10.15
CA VAL A 249 -11.65 -13.68 10.50
C VAL A 249 -12.35 -14.45 11.61
N VAL A 250 -12.83 -15.66 11.30
CA VAL A 250 -13.62 -16.51 12.22
C VAL A 250 -12.82 -17.63 12.87
N ALA A 251 -11.71 -18.04 12.26
CA ALA A 251 -10.87 -19.12 12.76
C ALA A 251 -9.39 -18.87 12.43
N LEU A 252 -8.53 -19.17 13.40
CA LEU A 252 -7.08 -19.21 13.24
C LEU A 252 -6.59 -20.60 13.66
N GLU A 253 -5.93 -21.28 12.74
CA GLU A 253 -5.44 -22.64 12.92
C GLU A 253 -3.95 -22.70 12.59
N ASN A 254 -3.24 -23.66 13.17
CA ASN A 254 -1.90 -24.02 12.75
C ASN A 254 -1.96 -25.43 12.14
N ASP A 255 -1.20 -25.63 11.07
CA ASP A 255 -1.11 -26.90 10.37
C ASP A 255 0.38 -27.22 10.17
N GLU A 256 0.74 -28.49 10.39
CA GLU A 256 2.12 -28.97 10.30
C GLU A 256 2.56 -29.18 8.85
N ASP A 257 1.61 -29.30 7.92
CA ASP A 257 1.87 -29.47 6.49
C ASP A 257 2.35 -28.16 5.86
N ALA A 258 3.65 -27.91 5.97
CA ALA A 258 4.29 -26.70 5.47
C ALA A 258 4.05 -26.50 3.98
N GLN A 259 3.48 -25.35 3.62
CA GLN A 259 3.35 -24.92 2.23
C GLN A 259 4.40 -23.85 1.92
N PRO A 260 4.98 -23.84 0.71
CA PRO A 260 5.99 -22.84 0.36
C PRO A 260 5.35 -21.44 0.17
N ASN A 261 4.22 -21.39 -0.54
CA ASN A 261 3.60 -20.13 -0.97
C ASN A 261 2.26 -19.88 -0.26
N CYS A 262 1.86 -18.62 -0.17
CA CYS A 262 0.51 -18.30 0.28
C CYS A 262 -0.52 -18.79 -0.75
N SER A 263 -1.59 -19.43 -0.28
CA SER A 263 -2.71 -19.84 -1.13
C SER A 263 -4.05 -19.58 -0.48
N PHE A 264 -5.10 -19.46 -1.28
CA PHE A 264 -6.46 -19.37 -0.75
C PHE A 264 -7.45 -20.14 -1.61
N GLN A 265 -8.52 -20.58 -0.96
CA GLN A 265 -9.62 -21.35 -1.55
C GLN A 265 -10.94 -20.69 -1.18
N SER A 266 -11.94 -20.77 -2.06
CA SER A 266 -13.28 -20.26 -1.81
C SER A 266 -14.28 -21.42 -1.81
N ASN A 267 -15.10 -21.53 -0.77
CA ASN A 267 -16.05 -22.64 -0.63
C ASN A 267 -17.23 -22.54 -1.60
N THR A 268 -17.53 -21.35 -2.12
CA THR A 268 -18.55 -21.14 -3.17
C THR A 268 -18.06 -21.52 -4.57
N GLY A 269 -16.77 -21.90 -4.71
CA GLY A 269 -16.13 -22.21 -5.99
C GLY A 269 -15.85 -21.00 -6.88
N ARG A 270 -16.29 -19.79 -6.49
CA ARG A 270 -16.01 -18.53 -7.19
C ARG A 270 -15.61 -17.47 -6.17
N PRO A 271 -14.33 -17.08 -6.13
CA PRO A 271 -13.89 -16.04 -5.20
C PRO A 271 -14.49 -14.70 -5.62
N HIS A 272 -14.91 -13.92 -4.63
CA HIS A 272 -15.45 -12.59 -4.85
C HIS A 272 -14.38 -11.66 -5.43
N HIS A 273 -14.78 -10.74 -6.32
CA HIS A 273 -13.84 -9.99 -7.15
C HIS A 273 -12.85 -9.15 -6.32
N GLU A 274 -13.32 -8.44 -5.30
CA GLU A 274 -12.45 -7.54 -4.52
C GLU A 274 -11.56 -8.33 -3.56
N SER A 275 -12.12 -9.33 -2.86
CA SER A 275 -11.35 -10.21 -1.98
C SER A 275 -10.28 -11.01 -2.73
N LYS A 276 -10.63 -11.63 -3.87
CA LYS A 276 -9.68 -12.35 -4.73
C LYS A 276 -8.49 -11.46 -5.04
N ARG A 277 -8.80 -10.25 -5.48
CA ARG A 277 -7.83 -9.31 -5.98
C ARG A 277 -6.96 -8.72 -4.88
N PHE A 278 -7.50 -8.51 -3.69
CA PHE A 278 -6.70 -8.14 -2.53
C PHE A 278 -5.73 -9.26 -2.14
N LEU A 279 -6.22 -10.50 -2.03
CA LEU A 279 -5.40 -11.66 -1.65
C LEU A 279 -4.28 -11.93 -2.69
N GLU A 280 -4.61 -11.91 -3.99
CA GLU A 280 -3.64 -12.13 -5.06
C GLU A 280 -2.67 -10.95 -5.22
N ASP A 281 -3.18 -9.74 -5.46
CA ASP A 281 -2.33 -8.62 -5.86
C ASP A 281 -1.62 -7.94 -4.69
N THR A 282 -2.20 -7.99 -3.48
CA THR A 282 -1.66 -7.27 -2.32
C THR A 282 -0.90 -8.19 -1.38
N LEU A 283 -1.37 -9.42 -1.19
CA LEU A 283 -0.75 -10.39 -0.29
C LEU A 283 0.02 -11.50 -1.04
N GLY A 284 -0.03 -11.54 -2.37
CA GLY A 284 0.71 -12.51 -3.18
C GLY A 284 0.11 -13.93 -3.15
N CYS A 285 -1.07 -14.12 -2.57
CA CYS A 285 -1.64 -15.44 -2.37
C CYS A 285 -2.21 -16.00 -3.67
N ARG A 286 -1.95 -17.27 -3.96
CA ARG A 286 -2.46 -17.94 -5.17
C ARG A 286 -3.84 -18.57 -4.93
N TYR A 287 -4.79 -18.30 -5.82
CA TYR A 287 -6.07 -19.00 -5.81
C TYR A 287 -5.92 -20.47 -6.20
N LEU A 288 -6.50 -21.36 -5.41
CA LEU A 288 -6.61 -22.79 -5.70
C LEU A 288 -8.09 -23.16 -5.86
N GLU A 289 -8.43 -23.77 -6.99
CA GLU A 289 -9.76 -24.33 -7.18
C GLU A 289 -9.94 -25.52 -6.22
N SER A 290 -10.89 -25.38 -5.31
CA SER A 290 -11.23 -26.44 -4.35
C SER A 290 -12.71 -26.33 -4.04
N THR A 291 -13.39 -27.46 -4.00
CA THR A 291 -14.78 -27.58 -3.54
C THR A 291 -14.75 -28.07 -2.10
N GLY A 292 -14.25 -27.21 -1.21
CA GLY A 292 -14.41 -27.40 0.23
C GLY A 292 -15.88 -27.27 0.62
N THR A 293 -16.35 -28.14 1.51
CA THR A 293 -17.74 -28.18 2.00
C THR A 293 -17.85 -27.66 3.44
N ASP A 294 -16.99 -26.73 3.83
CA ASP A 294 -17.13 -26.08 5.14
C ASP A 294 -18.16 -24.96 5.06
N ALA A 295 -19.35 -25.19 5.63
CA ALA A 295 -20.47 -24.26 5.58
C ALA A 295 -20.23 -22.98 6.42
N ASP A 296 -19.25 -22.99 7.32
CA ASP A 296 -19.03 -21.89 8.27
C ASP A 296 -17.98 -20.87 7.80
N VAL A 297 -17.34 -21.12 6.66
CA VAL A 297 -16.26 -20.29 6.14
C VAL A 297 -16.47 -20.05 4.64
N ASP A 298 -16.24 -18.82 4.18
CA ASP A 298 -16.35 -18.48 2.75
C ASP A 298 -15.00 -18.59 2.04
N ILE A 299 -13.92 -18.22 2.74
CA ILE A 299 -12.54 -18.28 2.25
C ILE A 299 -11.63 -18.95 3.28
N THR A 300 -10.83 -19.92 2.84
CA THR A 300 -9.72 -20.46 3.63
C THR A 300 -8.40 -19.98 3.05
N VAL A 301 -7.59 -19.28 3.85
CA VAL A 301 -6.24 -18.84 3.46
C VAL A 301 -5.20 -19.69 4.18
N ARG A 302 -4.25 -20.24 3.43
CA ARG A 302 -3.10 -21.00 3.93
C ARG A 302 -1.82 -20.19 3.73
N LEU A 303 -1.10 -19.91 4.81
CA LEU A 303 0.11 -19.08 4.79
C LEU A 303 1.35 -19.90 4.53
N GLY A 304 2.11 -19.55 3.49
CA GLY A 304 3.35 -20.24 3.15
C GLY A 304 4.57 -19.73 3.94
N SER A 305 5.62 -20.55 4.00
CA SER A 305 6.86 -20.23 4.70
C SER A 305 7.68 -19.10 4.05
N GLU A 306 7.57 -18.95 2.72
CA GLU A 306 8.38 -18.01 1.93
C GLU A 306 7.73 -16.62 1.78
N GLU A 307 6.40 -16.52 1.94
CA GLU A 307 5.66 -15.28 1.72
C GLU A 307 4.80 -14.92 2.92
N LEU A 308 5.06 -13.73 3.49
CA LEU A 308 4.13 -13.09 4.42
C LEU A 308 4.16 -11.55 4.32
N LEU A 309 4.67 -11.01 3.20
CA LEU A 309 4.46 -9.66 2.58
C LEU A 309 5.61 -9.23 1.65
#